data_AF-A0A3P3U484-F1
#
_entry.id   AF-A0A3P3U484-F1
#
_cell.length_a   1.000
_cell.length_b   1.000
_cell.length_c   1.000
_cell.angle_alpha   90.00
_cell.angle_beta   90.00
_cell.angle_gamma   90.00
#
_symmetry.space_group_name_H-M   'P 1'
#
loop_
_entity.id
_entity.type
_entity.pdbx_description
1 polymer ?
#
loop_
_entity_poly.entity_id
_entity_poly.type
_entity_poly.pdbx_seq_one_letter_code
_entity_poly.pdbx_strand_id
1 'polypeptide(L)'
;MIVIPKVNGEILKNNGAGYFLVKDELQVDIGDFAPWAIRAFVERIKQNCNISAGITGSDADLTLIRNSLLEQEGYTIEVLPETIKLSASNETGAILGLSTVYQMFVEAMQTNQYGIEPQSFSDEPKYKHRGLMVDVGRHFFDADEMKKIIEEMSVYKLNVLHWHLSEDQGWRIESKIYPKLHENASNGQYYTQEQIKEIVQFAKERGIDVIPEIDMPGHCSAAISAYKELSCFDEEIPVATTYGVFRVVMCAGKESTYQWIRNLLDEVTELFPSKYFHLGGDECPKDKWNQCPHCRERMRQNGIDSYEDLQGYFMNEIKEYLGRKGKTVIGWNDILKANNVSKDMVIQYWLESTPESYAYPYFEAGQKMVFSDMFNLYFSSPHCMVQFKKIYEFQPKIREHTGLKGDNILGLEAAIWTETITTNEELESLLALRIQALAEAAWTNDRNYEEFLERLKAHIDTNQMTKLYSLPFEEVALTEDQAMMKALEYMRTMAGPMRELFTDTGLTQEEHDMIGKLLQAEVFGDTDIRELTKKMGLV
;
A
#
# COMPACT_ATOMS: atom_id res chain seq x y z
N MET A 1 -14.19 12.52 21.61
CA MET A 1 -14.10 11.77 20.35
C MET A 1 -12.69 11.92 19.82
N ILE A 2 -11.89 10.88 20.03
CA ILE A 2 -10.45 10.83 19.66
C ILE A 2 -10.20 9.91 18.46
N VAL A 3 -11.20 9.70 17.60
CA VAL A 3 -11.16 8.79 16.44
C VAL A 3 -10.05 9.17 15.45
N ILE A 4 -9.38 8.14 14.91
CA ILE A 4 -8.41 8.25 13.80
C ILE A 4 -8.86 7.32 12.65
N PRO A 5 -8.97 7.81 11.41
CA PRO A 5 -8.83 9.20 11.01
C PRO A 5 -9.88 10.14 11.60
N LYS A 6 -9.56 11.43 11.72
CA LYS A 6 -10.53 12.47 12.09
C LYS A 6 -11.72 12.44 11.14
N VAL A 7 -12.92 12.54 11.72
CA VAL A 7 -14.17 12.70 10.95
C VAL A 7 -14.16 14.04 10.20
N ASN A 8 -14.53 14.02 8.92
CA ASN A 8 -14.56 15.20 8.07
C ASN A 8 -15.81 16.07 8.28
N GLY A 9 -16.97 15.49 8.60
CA GLY A 9 -18.20 16.25 8.83
C GLY A 9 -18.25 16.97 10.17
N GLU A 10 -19.11 17.99 10.26
CA GLU A 10 -19.35 18.70 11.52
C GLU A 10 -19.99 17.77 12.56
N ILE A 11 -19.42 17.78 13.77
CA ILE A 11 -19.94 17.01 14.91
C ILE A 11 -20.96 17.87 15.65
N LEU A 12 -22.23 17.54 15.49
CA LEU A 12 -23.33 18.19 16.20
C LEU A 12 -23.55 17.50 17.55
N LYS A 13 -23.10 18.13 18.63
CA LYS A 13 -23.32 17.62 20.00
C LYS A 13 -24.70 17.97 20.51
N ASN A 14 -25.39 17.01 21.12
CA ASN A 14 -26.67 17.25 21.79
C ASN A 14 -26.46 17.33 23.32
N ASN A 15 -25.91 18.46 23.77
CA ASN A 15 -25.60 18.70 25.17
C ASN A 15 -26.88 18.67 26.03
N GLY A 16 -26.91 17.79 27.03
CA GLY A 16 -28.03 17.65 27.98
C GLY A 16 -28.91 16.42 27.75
N ALA A 17 -28.71 15.68 26.66
CA ALA A 17 -29.20 14.31 26.54
C ALA A 17 -28.31 13.36 27.36
N GLY A 18 -28.90 12.30 27.95
CA GLY A 18 -28.14 11.27 28.67
C GLY A 18 -27.15 10.53 27.75
N TYR A 19 -26.09 9.96 28.32
CA TYR A 19 -25.11 9.18 27.55
C TYR A 19 -25.73 7.90 26.98
N PHE A 20 -25.25 7.45 25.82
CA PHE A 20 -25.41 6.05 25.43
C PHE A 20 -24.51 5.20 26.33
N LEU A 21 -25.10 4.36 27.16
CA LEU A 21 -24.36 3.50 28.08
C LEU A 21 -23.96 2.20 27.38
N VAL A 22 -22.67 1.92 27.36
CA VAL A 22 -22.12 0.68 26.82
C VAL A 22 -22.54 -0.49 27.71
N LYS A 23 -23.12 -1.52 27.09
CA LYS A 23 -23.65 -2.73 27.75
C LYS A 23 -22.70 -3.92 27.55
N ASP A 24 -22.78 -4.91 28.43
CA ASP A 24 -22.03 -6.18 28.31
C ASP A 24 -22.48 -7.05 27.11
N GLU A 25 -23.72 -6.83 26.66
CA GLU A 25 -24.31 -7.45 25.48
C GLU A 25 -24.88 -6.38 24.57
N LEU A 26 -24.46 -6.40 23.30
CA LEU A 26 -24.85 -5.47 22.25
C LEU A 26 -25.78 -6.17 21.25
N GLN A 27 -26.98 -5.66 21.08
CA GLN A 27 -27.92 -6.10 20.06
C GLN A 27 -27.79 -5.23 18.81
N VAL A 28 -27.47 -5.85 17.67
CA VAL A 28 -27.24 -5.16 16.39
C VAL A 28 -28.35 -5.51 15.40
N ASP A 29 -29.11 -4.52 14.95
CA ASP A 29 -29.97 -4.67 13.78
C ASP A 29 -29.17 -4.32 12.52
N ILE A 30 -28.96 -5.32 11.67
CA ILE A 30 -28.18 -5.16 10.43
C ILE A 30 -29.03 -4.70 9.25
N GLY A 31 -30.34 -4.49 9.42
CA GLY A 31 -31.24 -4.11 8.34
C GLY A 31 -31.14 -5.07 7.14
N ASP A 32 -30.85 -4.50 5.97
CA ASP A 32 -30.65 -5.22 4.71
C ASP A 32 -29.17 -5.37 4.30
N PHE A 33 -28.23 -5.09 5.20
CA PHE A 33 -26.81 -5.32 4.96
C PHE A 33 -26.49 -6.82 5.04
N ALA A 34 -25.46 -7.23 4.31
CA ALA A 34 -25.03 -8.61 4.37
C ALA A 34 -24.42 -8.95 5.75
N PRO A 35 -24.73 -10.11 6.36
CA PRO A 35 -24.23 -10.45 7.70
C PRO A 35 -22.71 -10.45 7.85
N TRP A 36 -21.97 -10.66 6.75
CA TRP A 36 -20.51 -10.63 6.79
C TRP A 36 -19.94 -9.22 7.04
N ALA A 37 -20.68 -8.16 6.75
CA ALA A 37 -20.22 -6.77 6.89
C ALA A 37 -20.01 -6.34 8.35
N ILE A 38 -20.59 -7.06 9.31
CA ILE A 38 -20.45 -6.76 10.74
C ILE A 38 -19.45 -7.68 11.46
N ARG A 39 -18.91 -8.70 10.80
CA ARG A 39 -18.08 -9.73 11.45
C ARG A 39 -16.86 -9.14 12.14
N ALA A 40 -16.10 -8.31 11.42
CA ALA A 40 -14.92 -7.66 11.98
C ALA A 40 -15.26 -6.77 13.19
N PHE A 41 -16.38 -6.05 13.14
CA PHE A 41 -16.85 -5.23 14.27
C PHE A 41 -17.16 -6.10 15.51
N VAL A 42 -17.93 -7.17 15.33
CA VAL A 42 -18.27 -8.12 16.41
C VAL A 42 -17.02 -8.74 17.02
N GLU A 43 -16.06 -9.15 16.18
CA GLU A 43 -14.76 -9.69 16.64
C GLU A 43 -13.98 -8.67 17.47
N ARG A 44 -13.87 -7.42 17.00
CA ARG A 44 -13.15 -6.34 17.67
C ARG A 44 -13.76 -5.97 19.02
N ILE A 45 -15.08 -5.78 19.06
CA ILE A 45 -15.82 -5.43 20.27
C ILE A 45 -15.70 -6.54 21.33
N LYS A 46 -15.78 -7.80 20.90
CA LYS A 46 -15.57 -8.94 21.80
C LYS A 46 -14.14 -8.98 22.35
N GLN A 47 -13.14 -8.82 21.49
CA GLN A 47 -11.74 -8.93 21.88
C GLN A 47 -11.26 -7.77 22.75
N ASN A 48 -11.64 -6.54 22.40
CA ASN A 48 -11.03 -5.33 22.95
C ASN A 48 -11.93 -4.60 23.95
N CYS A 49 -13.24 -4.85 23.94
CA CYS A 49 -14.19 -4.28 24.89
C CYS A 49 -14.79 -5.32 25.83
N ASN A 50 -14.54 -6.63 25.61
CA ASN A 50 -15.17 -7.74 26.35
C ASN A 50 -16.71 -7.70 26.31
N ILE A 51 -17.26 -7.26 25.18
CA ILE A 51 -18.71 -7.15 24.94
C ILE A 51 -19.13 -8.25 23.98
N SER A 52 -20.18 -8.99 24.33
CA SER A 52 -20.82 -9.92 23.40
C SER A 52 -21.73 -9.15 22.43
N ALA A 53 -21.72 -9.48 21.14
CA ALA A 53 -22.58 -8.83 20.17
C ALA A 53 -23.36 -9.86 19.35
N GLY A 54 -24.66 -9.66 19.22
CA GLY A 54 -25.60 -10.52 18.51
C GLY A 54 -26.45 -9.75 17.51
N ILE A 55 -26.98 -10.43 16.50
CA ILE A 55 -27.90 -9.83 15.53
C ILE A 55 -29.34 -9.95 16.06
N THR A 56 -30.08 -8.84 16.04
CA THR A 56 -31.51 -8.77 16.39
C THR A 56 -32.34 -8.15 15.26
N GLY A 57 -33.67 -8.25 15.35
CA GLY A 57 -34.62 -7.54 14.47
C GLY A 57 -35.51 -6.52 15.20
N SER A 58 -35.33 -6.33 16.51
CA SER A 58 -36.04 -5.33 17.32
C SER A 58 -35.22 -4.96 18.55
N ASP A 59 -35.47 -3.77 19.12
CA ASP A 59 -34.81 -3.26 20.35
C ASP A 59 -33.27 -3.26 20.26
N ALA A 60 -32.73 -2.76 19.14
CA ALA A 60 -31.29 -2.76 18.87
C ALA A 60 -30.55 -1.57 19.50
N ASP A 61 -29.40 -1.87 20.08
CA ASP A 61 -28.43 -0.90 20.58
C ASP A 61 -27.69 -0.20 19.43
N LEU A 62 -27.49 -0.92 18.33
CA LEU A 62 -26.89 -0.41 17.09
C LEU A 62 -27.76 -0.81 15.90
N THR A 63 -28.22 0.18 15.14
CA THR A 63 -29.06 -0.04 13.94
C THR A 63 -28.31 0.40 12.69
N LEU A 64 -28.14 -0.52 11.74
CA LEU A 64 -27.64 -0.22 10.40
C LEU A 64 -28.79 0.15 9.46
N ILE A 65 -28.65 1.26 8.75
CA ILE A 65 -29.67 1.81 7.85
C ILE A 65 -29.10 2.00 6.45
N ARG A 66 -29.69 1.36 5.44
CA ARG A 66 -29.27 1.59 4.07
C ARG A 66 -29.80 2.93 3.55
N ASN A 67 -28.88 3.76 3.07
CA ASN A 67 -29.18 5.05 2.50
C ASN A 67 -28.41 5.23 1.17
N SER A 68 -29.09 5.03 0.06
CA SER A 68 -28.51 5.11 -1.29
C SER A 68 -28.15 6.54 -1.74
N LEU A 69 -28.43 7.56 -0.93
CA LEU A 69 -28.04 8.95 -1.20
C LEU A 69 -26.62 9.27 -0.73
N LEU A 70 -26.01 8.39 0.08
CA LEU A 70 -24.63 8.54 0.53
C LEU A 70 -23.66 8.00 -0.52
N GLU A 71 -22.45 8.55 -0.55
CA GLU A 71 -21.35 8.00 -1.35
C GLU A 71 -21.00 6.57 -0.94
N GLN A 72 -20.30 5.84 -1.81
CA GLN A 72 -20.01 4.41 -1.60
C GLN A 72 -19.22 4.12 -0.32
N GLU A 73 -18.31 5.01 0.06
CA GLU A 73 -17.50 4.91 1.29
C GLU A 73 -17.97 5.90 2.37
N GLY A 74 -19.05 6.63 2.11
CA GLY A 74 -19.61 7.61 3.03
C GLY A 74 -20.61 6.99 4.00
N TYR A 75 -20.69 7.55 5.20
CA TYR A 75 -21.60 7.12 6.24
C TYR A 75 -22.04 8.27 7.14
N THR A 76 -23.11 8.06 7.90
CA THR A 76 -23.55 8.98 8.96
C THR A 76 -23.75 8.22 10.26
N ILE A 77 -23.36 8.80 11.38
CA ILE A 77 -23.59 8.24 12.72
C ILE A 77 -24.47 9.21 13.51
N GLU A 78 -25.51 8.68 14.16
CA GLU A 78 -26.32 9.36 15.16
C GLU A 78 -26.27 8.54 16.46
N VAL A 79 -25.67 9.11 17.51
CA VAL A 79 -25.66 8.54 18.87
C VAL A 79 -26.79 9.16 19.68
N LEU A 80 -27.71 8.33 20.14
CA LEU A 80 -28.81 8.67 21.04
C LEU A 80 -28.62 7.93 22.38
N PRO A 81 -29.28 8.35 23.48
CA PRO A 81 -29.10 7.71 24.79
C PRO A 81 -29.40 6.21 24.81
N GLU A 82 -30.32 5.75 23.96
CA GLU A 82 -30.79 4.35 23.94
C GLU A 82 -30.29 3.55 22.73
N THR A 83 -29.75 4.20 21.70
CA THR A 83 -29.37 3.53 20.45
C THR A 83 -28.37 4.35 19.64
N ILE A 84 -27.55 3.66 18.85
CA ILE A 84 -26.69 4.24 17.82
C ILE A 84 -27.25 3.86 16.46
N LYS A 85 -27.36 4.83 15.55
CA LYS A 85 -27.75 4.58 14.16
C LYS A 85 -26.57 4.87 13.25
N LEU A 86 -26.23 3.90 12.41
CA LEU A 86 -25.25 4.04 11.35
C LEU A 86 -25.96 3.93 10.00
N SER A 87 -25.89 4.98 9.17
CA SER A 87 -26.39 4.91 7.80
C SER A 87 -25.25 4.82 6.79
N ALA A 88 -25.39 3.97 5.78
CA ALA A 88 -24.42 3.81 4.69
C ALA A 88 -25.12 3.38 3.39
N SER A 89 -24.49 3.59 2.23
CA SER A 89 -25.06 3.19 0.94
C SER A 89 -24.86 1.69 0.63
N ASN A 90 -23.74 1.13 1.09
CA ASN A 90 -23.33 -0.25 0.86
C ASN A 90 -22.51 -0.82 2.04
N GLU A 91 -22.10 -2.09 1.91
CA GLU A 91 -21.34 -2.81 2.93
C GLU A 91 -20.00 -2.15 3.24
N THR A 92 -19.31 -1.54 2.26
CA THR A 92 -18.04 -0.83 2.48
C THR A 92 -18.25 0.39 3.38
N GLY A 93 -19.22 1.26 3.07
CA GLY A 93 -19.56 2.40 3.92
C GLY A 93 -19.97 1.96 5.34
N ALA A 94 -20.70 0.85 5.46
CA ALA A 94 -21.07 0.29 6.76
C ALA A 94 -19.83 -0.20 7.55
N ILE A 95 -18.90 -0.91 6.92
CA ILE A 95 -17.65 -1.37 7.57
C ILE A 95 -16.82 -0.17 8.06
N LEU A 96 -16.67 0.87 7.24
CA LEU A 96 -15.92 2.08 7.61
C LEU A 96 -16.56 2.82 8.78
N GLY A 97 -17.89 2.95 8.77
CA GLY A 97 -18.63 3.52 9.89
C GLY A 97 -18.56 2.68 11.16
N LEU A 98 -18.59 1.35 11.03
CA LEU A 98 -18.40 0.42 12.15
C LEU A 98 -16.98 0.49 12.73
N SER A 99 -15.95 0.79 11.93
CA SER A 99 -14.60 1.08 12.46
C SER A 99 -14.61 2.34 13.34
N THR A 100 -15.39 3.38 13.00
CA THR A 100 -15.59 4.55 13.86
C THR A 100 -16.35 4.21 15.12
N VAL A 101 -17.47 3.48 15.01
CA VAL A 101 -18.24 3.02 16.19
C VAL A 101 -17.35 2.19 17.11
N TYR A 102 -16.53 1.28 16.57
CA TYR A 102 -15.58 0.48 17.34
C TYR A 102 -14.62 1.37 18.15
N GLN A 103 -14.00 2.38 17.53
CA GLN A 103 -13.10 3.29 18.24
C GLN A 103 -13.83 4.09 19.34
N MET A 104 -15.09 4.50 19.09
CA MET A 104 -15.92 5.17 20.10
C MET A 104 -16.25 4.26 21.29
N PHE A 105 -16.49 2.97 21.05
CA PHE A 105 -16.68 1.98 22.12
C PHE A 105 -15.40 1.81 22.93
N VAL A 106 -14.24 1.67 22.28
CA VAL A 106 -12.96 1.58 23.00
C VAL A 106 -12.71 2.84 23.84
N GLU A 107 -12.92 4.05 23.30
CA GLU A 107 -12.83 5.31 24.05
C GLU A 107 -13.76 5.29 25.27
N ALA A 108 -15.02 4.89 25.10
CA ALA A 108 -16.00 4.83 26.18
C ALA A 108 -15.59 3.86 27.29
N MET A 109 -15.00 2.71 26.97
CA MET A 109 -14.52 1.72 27.94
C MET A 109 -13.41 2.26 28.85
N GLN A 110 -12.69 3.31 28.43
CA GLN A 110 -11.67 3.98 29.24
C GLN A 110 -12.22 5.12 30.11
N THR A 111 -13.51 5.47 29.94
CA THR A 111 -14.16 6.50 30.76
C THR A 111 -14.77 5.91 32.02
N ASN A 112 -14.83 6.70 33.11
CA ASN A 112 -15.50 6.29 34.36
C ASN A 112 -17.01 6.03 34.21
N GLN A 113 -17.62 6.45 33.11
CA GLN A 113 -19.06 6.36 32.88
C GLN A 113 -19.45 5.26 31.89
N TYR A 114 -18.48 4.63 31.21
CA TYR A 114 -18.73 3.67 30.12
C TYR A 114 -19.75 4.22 29.10
N GLY A 115 -19.65 5.52 28.80
CA GLY A 115 -20.69 6.26 28.09
C GLY A 115 -20.17 6.97 26.84
N ILE A 116 -20.97 6.95 25.78
CA ILE A 116 -20.73 7.72 24.55
C ILE A 116 -21.64 8.95 24.55
N GLU A 117 -21.07 10.13 24.35
CA GLU A 117 -21.83 11.39 24.27
C GLU A 117 -22.80 11.39 23.07
N PRO A 118 -24.06 11.84 23.25
CA PRO A 118 -24.99 12.03 22.14
C PRO A 118 -24.49 13.06 21.12
N GLN A 119 -24.35 12.62 19.88
CA GLN A 119 -23.80 13.40 18.79
C GLN A 119 -24.23 12.85 17.44
N SER A 120 -24.20 13.68 16.41
CA SER A 120 -24.41 13.25 15.03
C SER A 120 -23.39 13.86 14.09
N PHE A 121 -22.94 13.10 13.10
CA PHE A 121 -22.02 13.56 12.06
C PHE A 121 -22.12 12.69 10.80
N SER A 122 -21.60 13.24 9.70
CA SER A 122 -21.33 12.52 8.46
C SER A 122 -19.83 12.38 8.25
N ASP A 123 -19.40 11.35 7.55
CA ASP A 123 -17.99 11.16 7.22
C ASP A 123 -17.83 10.44 5.89
N GLU A 124 -16.77 10.80 5.16
CA GLU A 124 -16.38 10.19 3.90
C GLU A 124 -14.90 10.46 3.64
N PRO A 125 -14.20 9.58 2.91
CA PRO A 125 -12.77 9.74 2.67
C PRO A 125 -12.46 10.86 1.67
N LYS A 126 -11.37 11.60 1.90
CA LYS A 126 -10.77 12.51 0.92
C LYS A 126 -10.34 11.81 -0.38
N TYR A 127 -9.71 10.63 -0.27
CA TYR A 127 -9.24 9.85 -1.42
C TYR A 127 -9.88 8.47 -1.48
N LYS A 128 -10.16 7.98 -2.69
CA LYS A 128 -10.76 6.66 -2.94
C LYS A 128 -9.75 5.52 -2.81
N HIS A 129 -8.46 5.79 -3.01
CA HIS A 129 -7.37 4.83 -2.86
C HIS A 129 -6.54 5.18 -1.61
N ARG A 130 -6.52 4.30 -0.63
CA ARG A 130 -5.83 4.48 0.65
C ARG A 130 -5.05 3.20 0.94
N GLY A 131 -3.90 3.07 0.30
CA GLY A 131 -3.20 1.79 0.13
C GLY A 131 -1.99 1.60 1.03
N LEU A 132 -1.67 0.34 1.28
CA LEU A 132 -0.37 -0.11 1.75
C LEU A 132 0.10 -1.24 0.83
N MET A 133 1.26 -1.05 0.21
CA MET A 133 1.97 -2.07 -0.53
C MET A 133 2.91 -2.82 0.42
N VAL A 134 2.83 -4.15 0.42
CA VAL A 134 3.72 -5.04 1.19
C VAL A 134 4.45 -5.98 0.23
N ASP A 135 5.78 -5.87 0.21
CA ASP A 135 6.68 -6.78 -0.49
C ASP A 135 6.86 -8.06 0.30
N VAL A 136 6.48 -9.18 -0.31
CA VAL A 136 6.77 -10.51 0.21
C VAL A 136 7.71 -11.29 -0.72
N GLY A 137 8.12 -10.69 -1.83
CA GLY A 137 9.00 -11.24 -2.85
C GLY A 137 10.44 -11.35 -2.35
N ARG A 138 10.98 -10.27 -1.76
CA ARG A 138 12.35 -10.25 -1.21
C ARG A 138 12.48 -11.13 0.03
N HIS A 139 11.64 -10.87 1.04
CA HIS A 139 11.49 -11.74 2.22
C HIS A 139 10.03 -12.12 2.44
N PHE A 140 9.79 -13.38 2.79
CA PHE A 140 8.44 -13.91 2.96
C PHE A 140 7.89 -13.64 4.36
N PHE A 141 6.63 -13.20 4.43
CA PHE A 141 5.83 -13.08 5.65
C PHE A 141 4.63 -14.01 5.52
N ASP A 142 4.20 -14.65 6.60
CA ASP A 142 3.15 -15.67 6.50
C ASP A 142 1.73 -15.07 6.49
N ALA A 143 0.73 -15.95 6.34
CA ALA A 143 -0.66 -15.55 6.27
C ALA A 143 -1.18 -14.88 7.55
N ASP A 144 -0.63 -15.24 8.72
CA ASP A 144 -1.07 -14.67 10.00
C ASP A 144 -0.51 -13.25 10.15
N GLU A 145 0.73 -13.03 9.72
CA GLU A 145 1.32 -11.69 9.66
C GLU A 145 0.54 -10.77 8.71
N MET A 146 0.22 -11.25 7.50
CA MET A 146 -0.58 -10.47 6.55
C MET A 146 -1.97 -10.11 7.11
N LYS A 147 -2.64 -11.03 7.81
CA LYS A 147 -3.92 -10.77 8.49
C LYS A 147 -3.79 -9.73 9.61
N LYS A 148 -2.67 -9.72 10.34
CA LYS A 148 -2.39 -8.74 11.39
C LYS A 148 -2.28 -7.32 10.79
N ILE A 149 -1.55 -7.19 9.68
CA ILE A 149 -1.43 -5.93 8.94
C ILE A 149 -2.80 -5.47 8.41
N ILE A 150 -3.58 -6.36 7.80
CA ILE A 150 -4.94 -6.08 7.30
C ILE A 150 -5.87 -5.59 8.41
N GLU A 151 -5.79 -6.19 9.60
CA GLU A 151 -6.58 -5.76 10.75
C GLU A 151 -6.23 -4.33 11.17
N GLU A 152 -4.95 -3.99 11.26
CA GLU A 152 -4.49 -2.64 11.58
C GLU A 152 -4.97 -1.63 10.52
N MET A 153 -4.75 -1.94 9.23
CA MET A 153 -5.20 -1.11 8.09
C MET A 153 -6.70 -0.78 8.18
N SER A 154 -7.52 -1.78 8.47
CA SER A 154 -8.99 -1.68 8.51
C SER A 154 -9.52 -0.86 9.68
N VAL A 155 -8.90 -0.96 10.87
CA VAL A 155 -9.25 -0.13 12.02
C VAL A 155 -9.09 1.36 11.66
N TYR A 156 -8.05 1.68 10.90
CA TYR A 156 -7.72 3.05 10.47
C TYR A 156 -8.21 3.39 9.06
N LYS A 157 -9.14 2.61 8.49
CA LYS A 157 -9.84 2.93 7.24
C LYS A 157 -8.96 3.06 5.99
N LEU A 158 -7.76 2.48 5.99
CA LEU A 158 -7.09 2.13 4.74
C LEU A 158 -7.97 1.07 4.03
N ASN A 159 -7.90 0.98 2.70
CA ASN A 159 -8.81 0.14 1.91
C ASN A 159 -8.13 -0.68 0.82
N VAL A 160 -6.82 -0.58 0.64
CA VAL A 160 -6.09 -1.35 -0.38
C VAL A 160 -4.88 -2.01 0.25
N LEU A 161 -4.82 -3.33 0.19
CA LEU A 161 -3.57 -4.08 0.30
C LEU A 161 -3.05 -4.33 -1.11
N HIS A 162 -2.00 -3.63 -1.49
CA HIS A 162 -1.24 -3.95 -2.69
C HIS A 162 -0.21 -5.02 -2.30
N TRP A 163 -0.36 -6.22 -2.85
CA TRP A 163 0.43 -7.36 -2.43
C TRP A 163 1.45 -7.74 -3.51
N HIS A 164 2.71 -7.42 -3.25
CA HIS A 164 3.82 -7.69 -4.16
C HIS A 164 4.34 -9.11 -3.97
N LEU A 165 3.90 -9.98 -4.88
CA LEU A 165 3.92 -11.44 -4.72
C LEU A 165 5.01 -12.14 -5.55
N SER A 166 5.70 -11.42 -6.43
CA SER A 166 6.77 -11.96 -7.25
C SER A 166 7.88 -10.95 -7.46
N GLU A 167 9.11 -11.41 -7.35
CA GLU A 167 10.31 -10.62 -7.63
C GLU A 167 11.46 -11.53 -8.12
N ASP A 168 12.63 -10.98 -8.42
CA ASP A 168 13.87 -11.69 -8.71
C ASP A 168 14.28 -12.70 -7.62
N GLN A 169 14.11 -12.37 -6.33
CA GLN A 169 14.53 -13.26 -5.23
C GLN A 169 13.46 -14.26 -4.79
N GLY A 170 12.23 -14.16 -5.29
CA GLY A 170 11.17 -15.06 -4.83
C GLY A 170 9.85 -14.98 -5.59
N TRP A 171 9.28 -16.16 -5.83
CA TRP A 171 7.90 -16.33 -6.29
C TRP A 171 7.01 -16.86 -5.16
N ARG A 172 5.97 -16.11 -4.77
CA ARG A 172 5.20 -16.38 -3.53
C ARG A 172 3.82 -16.97 -3.73
N ILE A 173 3.44 -17.36 -4.94
CA ILE A 173 2.11 -17.90 -5.24
C ILE A 173 2.20 -19.36 -5.67
N GLU A 174 1.39 -20.22 -5.09
CA GLU A 174 1.16 -21.54 -5.64
C GLU A 174 0.47 -21.47 -7.01
N SER A 175 1.13 -22.00 -8.04
CA SER A 175 0.57 -22.18 -9.37
C SER A 175 0.38 -23.66 -9.67
N LYS A 176 -0.84 -24.06 -10.02
CA LYS A 176 -1.17 -25.45 -10.42
C LYS A 176 -0.74 -25.72 -11.85
N ILE A 177 -0.75 -24.71 -12.72
CA ILE A 177 -0.36 -24.85 -14.13
C ILE A 177 1.16 -24.71 -14.33
N TYR A 178 1.84 -23.97 -13.45
CA TYR A 178 3.28 -23.76 -13.49
C TYR A 178 3.95 -24.09 -12.14
N PRO A 179 3.93 -25.36 -11.70
CA PRO A 179 4.37 -25.74 -10.36
C PRO A 179 5.82 -25.37 -10.03
N LYS A 180 6.72 -25.40 -11.04
CA LYS A 180 8.12 -25.00 -10.84
C LYS A 180 8.31 -23.58 -10.28
N LEU A 181 7.33 -22.68 -10.45
CA LEU A 181 7.39 -21.34 -9.87
C LEU A 181 7.53 -21.40 -8.36
N HIS A 182 6.70 -22.21 -7.69
CA HIS A 182 6.76 -22.33 -6.24
C HIS A 182 7.61 -23.52 -5.77
N GLU A 183 7.79 -24.57 -6.57
CA GLU A 183 8.66 -25.69 -6.20
C GLU A 183 10.15 -25.30 -6.21
N ASN A 184 10.58 -24.45 -7.16
CA ASN A 184 11.99 -24.11 -7.34
C ASN A 184 12.31 -22.65 -7.01
N ALA A 185 11.40 -21.70 -7.28
CA ALA A 185 11.69 -20.28 -7.22
C ALA A 185 11.13 -19.56 -5.97
N SER A 186 10.64 -20.30 -4.97
CA SER A 186 10.10 -19.75 -3.72
C SER A 186 10.98 -19.96 -2.50
N ASN A 187 12.07 -20.75 -2.62
CA ASN A 187 12.84 -21.26 -1.48
C ASN A 187 11.98 -22.02 -0.45
N GLY A 188 10.85 -22.62 -0.88
CA GLY A 188 9.89 -23.31 -0.02
C GLY A 188 8.92 -22.39 0.72
N GLN A 189 8.96 -21.08 0.46
CA GLN A 189 8.13 -20.06 1.11
C GLN A 189 7.17 -19.41 0.10
N TYR A 190 5.91 -19.83 0.14
CA TYR A 190 4.86 -19.34 -0.75
C TYR A 190 3.49 -19.52 -0.08
N TYR A 191 2.49 -18.81 -0.58
CA TYR A 191 1.10 -19.03 -0.20
C TYR A 191 0.46 -20.05 -1.13
N THR A 192 -0.21 -21.02 -0.52
CA THR A 192 -1.18 -21.87 -1.24
C THR A 192 -2.35 -21.05 -1.75
N GLN A 193 -3.03 -21.54 -2.79
CA GLN A 193 -4.23 -20.84 -3.29
C GLN A 193 -5.33 -20.73 -2.23
N GLU A 194 -5.44 -21.73 -1.34
CA GLU A 194 -6.36 -21.71 -0.20
C GLU A 194 -6.02 -20.60 0.79
N GLN A 195 -4.74 -20.41 1.15
CA GLN A 195 -4.30 -19.31 2.02
C GLN A 195 -4.58 -17.94 1.39
N ILE A 196 -4.33 -17.79 0.08
CA ILE A 196 -4.67 -16.54 -0.63
C ILE A 196 -6.17 -16.26 -0.55
N LYS A 197 -7.02 -17.25 -0.84
CA LYS A 197 -8.48 -17.10 -0.75
C LYS A 197 -8.94 -16.74 0.66
N GLU A 198 -8.30 -17.32 1.68
CA GLU A 198 -8.58 -17.00 3.09
C GLU A 198 -8.21 -15.55 3.44
N ILE A 199 -7.02 -15.09 3.03
CA ILE A 199 -6.56 -13.72 3.23
C ILE A 199 -7.47 -12.72 2.50
N VAL A 200 -7.83 -13.00 1.25
CA VAL A 200 -8.74 -12.16 0.45
C VAL A 200 -10.12 -12.07 1.11
N GLN A 201 -10.66 -13.17 1.63
CA GLN A 201 -11.94 -13.15 2.34
C GLN A 201 -11.83 -12.37 3.66
N PHE A 202 -10.74 -12.56 4.41
CA PHE A 202 -10.47 -11.84 5.65
C PHE A 202 -10.36 -10.32 5.43
N ALA A 203 -9.69 -9.92 4.35
CA ALA A 203 -9.56 -8.54 3.89
C ALA A 203 -10.91 -7.93 3.50
N LYS A 204 -11.74 -8.66 2.75
CA LYS A 204 -13.08 -8.21 2.33
C LYS A 204 -13.98 -7.89 3.52
N GLU A 205 -14.00 -8.74 4.55
CA GLU A 205 -14.77 -8.53 5.78
C GLU A 205 -14.30 -7.31 6.59
N ARG A 206 -13.14 -6.76 6.22
CA ARG A 206 -12.46 -5.61 6.81
C ARG A 206 -12.44 -4.39 5.89
N GLY A 207 -13.14 -4.45 4.75
CA GLY A 207 -13.20 -3.34 3.80
C GLY A 207 -11.90 -3.09 3.05
N ILE A 208 -11.00 -4.09 3.01
CA ILE A 208 -9.73 -4.04 2.28
C ILE A 208 -9.88 -4.80 0.95
N ASP A 209 -9.60 -4.12 -0.15
CA ASP A 209 -9.39 -4.74 -1.46
C ASP A 209 -7.95 -5.24 -1.57
N VAL A 210 -7.76 -6.45 -2.11
CA VAL A 210 -6.42 -7.06 -2.26
C VAL A 210 -6.04 -7.03 -3.73
N ILE A 211 -5.11 -6.14 -4.08
CA ILE A 211 -4.58 -5.97 -5.43
C ILE A 211 -3.30 -6.79 -5.54
N PRO A 212 -3.28 -7.87 -6.34
CA PRO A 212 -2.04 -8.61 -6.58
C PRO A 212 -1.13 -7.83 -7.51
N GLU A 213 0.17 -7.89 -7.24
CA GLU A 213 1.21 -7.53 -8.18
C GLU A 213 2.00 -8.76 -8.61
N ILE A 214 2.06 -8.95 -9.93
CA ILE A 214 3.03 -9.83 -10.58
C ILE A 214 3.88 -8.92 -11.46
N ASP A 215 5.05 -8.55 -10.96
CA ASP A 215 5.91 -7.60 -11.64
C ASP A 215 6.46 -8.19 -12.95
N MET A 216 6.38 -7.40 -14.02
CA MET A 216 6.85 -7.74 -15.36
C MET A 216 7.01 -6.49 -16.23
N PRO A 217 7.92 -6.48 -17.22
CA PRO A 217 8.83 -7.57 -17.61
C PRO A 217 10.16 -7.59 -16.84
N GLY A 218 10.45 -6.56 -16.04
CA GLY A 218 11.54 -6.53 -15.06
C GLY A 218 11.23 -7.41 -13.84
N HIS A 219 12.14 -7.45 -12.86
CA HIS A 219 11.92 -8.12 -11.57
C HIS A 219 11.37 -9.56 -11.66
N CYS A 220 11.86 -10.31 -12.64
CA CYS A 220 11.28 -11.59 -13.08
C CYS A 220 12.25 -12.77 -12.91
N SER A 221 13.41 -12.60 -12.27
CA SER A 221 14.43 -13.65 -12.22
C SER A 221 13.94 -14.94 -11.56
N ALA A 222 13.08 -14.88 -10.53
CA ALA A 222 12.47 -16.07 -9.96
C ALA A 222 11.66 -16.86 -11.01
N ALA A 223 10.78 -16.19 -11.75
CA ALA A 223 9.98 -16.84 -12.80
C ALA A 223 10.86 -17.39 -13.94
N ILE A 224 11.88 -16.63 -14.37
CA ILE A 224 12.82 -17.05 -15.42
C ILE A 224 13.69 -18.24 -14.96
N SER A 225 14.10 -18.28 -13.69
CA SER A 225 14.86 -19.41 -13.15
C SER A 225 14.06 -20.72 -13.20
N ALA A 226 12.73 -20.65 -13.05
CA ALA A 226 11.84 -21.79 -13.16
C ALA A 226 11.52 -22.16 -14.63
N TYR A 227 11.43 -21.16 -15.51
CA TYR A 227 11.10 -21.29 -16.94
C TYR A 227 11.99 -20.38 -17.78
N LYS A 228 13.19 -20.87 -18.11
CA LYS A 228 14.20 -20.09 -18.83
C LYS A 228 13.73 -19.55 -20.18
N GLU A 229 12.79 -20.24 -20.83
CA GLU A 229 12.21 -19.86 -22.12
C GLU A 229 11.53 -18.48 -22.11
N LEU A 230 11.22 -17.95 -20.92
CA LEU A 230 10.69 -16.60 -20.71
C LEU A 230 11.70 -15.51 -21.05
N SER A 231 13.00 -15.78 -20.91
CA SER A 231 14.09 -14.83 -21.22
C SER A 231 14.35 -14.72 -22.73
N CYS A 232 15.23 -13.81 -23.15
CA CYS A 232 15.50 -13.59 -24.59
C CYS A 232 16.27 -14.74 -25.25
N PHE A 233 17.18 -15.37 -24.51
CA PHE A 233 18.14 -16.34 -25.02
C PHE A 233 18.07 -17.69 -24.28
N ASP A 234 16.96 -17.95 -23.58
CA ASP A 234 16.75 -19.16 -22.77
C ASP A 234 17.85 -19.32 -21.72
N GLU A 235 18.21 -18.20 -21.08
CA GLU A 235 19.27 -18.09 -20.08
C GLU A 235 18.94 -18.89 -18.83
N GLU A 236 19.83 -19.81 -18.45
CA GLU A 236 19.76 -20.50 -17.16
C GLU A 236 20.35 -19.59 -16.09
N ILE A 237 19.48 -19.02 -15.27
CA ILE A 237 19.85 -18.17 -14.14
C ILE A 237 19.34 -18.79 -12.83
N PRO A 238 20.07 -18.66 -11.71
CA PRO A 238 19.52 -18.99 -10.41
C PRO A 238 18.46 -17.96 -10.00
N VAL A 239 17.65 -18.30 -9.00
CA VAL A 239 16.89 -17.30 -8.23
C VAL A 239 17.90 -16.31 -7.65
N ALA A 240 17.59 -15.01 -7.72
CA ALA A 240 18.51 -14.00 -7.20
C ALA A 240 18.67 -14.13 -5.69
N THR A 241 19.88 -13.91 -5.20
CA THR A 241 20.20 -13.91 -3.76
C THR A 241 20.71 -12.55 -3.29
N THR A 242 20.67 -11.55 -4.17
CA THR A 242 21.05 -10.16 -3.92
C THR A 242 19.91 -9.25 -4.38
N TYR A 243 19.90 -8.03 -3.86
CA TYR A 243 18.96 -6.98 -4.25
C TYR A 243 19.57 -6.07 -5.33
N GLY A 244 18.71 -5.40 -6.10
CA GLY A 244 19.11 -4.49 -7.18
C GLY A 244 18.42 -4.83 -8.51
N VAL A 245 18.87 -4.19 -9.58
CA VAL A 245 18.26 -4.30 -10.92
C VAL A 245 18.98 -5.35 -11.77
N PHE A 246 18.25 -6.39 -12.17
CA PHE A 246 18.81 -7.51 -12.95
C PHE A 246 18.59 -7.34 -14.45
N ARG A 247 19.62 -7.67 -15.25
CA ARG A 247 19.61 -7.47 -16.71
C ARG A 247 18.82 -8.54 -17.48
N VAL A 248 18.57 -9.71 -16.88
CA VAL A 248 17.82 -10.79 -17.53
C VAL A 248 16.34 -10.63 -17.22
N VAL A 249 15.62 -10.09 -18.19
CA VAL A 249 14.18 -9.77 -18.11
C VAL A 249 13.36 -10.66 -19.02
N MET A 250 12.03 -10.66 -18.85
CA MET A 250 11.13 -11.39 -19.75
C MET A 250 11.28 -10.85 -21.18
N CYS A 251 11.22 -11.76 -22.17
CA CYS A 251 11.37 -11.43 -23.57
C CYS A 251 10.07 -10.82 -24.12
N ALA A 252 10.10 -9.53 -24.43
CA ALA A 252 8.97 -8.83 -25.07
C ALA A 252 8.76 -9.23 -26.56
N GLY A 253 9.68 -9.98 -27.15
CA GLY A 253 9.62 -10.38 -28.56
C GLY A 253 8.90 -11.70 -28.83
N LYS A 254 8.96 -12.65 -27.89
CA LYS A 254 8.49 -14.03 -28.08
C LYS A 254 6.99 -14.15 -27.82
N GLU A 255 6.24 -14.73 -28.77
CA GLU A 255 4.81 -15.00 -28.57
C GLU A 255 4.58 -16.04 -27.44
N SER A 256 5.51 -16.96 -27.25
CA SER A 256 5.46 -17.94 -26.16
C SER A 256 5.48 -17.29 -24.78
N THR A 257 6.18 -16.15 -24.62
CA THR A 257 6.20 -15.39 -23.36
C THR A 257 4.82 -14.82 -23.07
N TYR A 258 4.18 -14.15 -24.04
CA TYR A 258 2.81 -13.65 -23.88
C TYR A 258 1.81 -14.77 -23.61
N GLN A 259 1.92 -15.91 -24.30
CA GLN A 259 1.02 -17.04 -24.05
C GLN A 259 1.20 -17.61 -22.65
N TRP A 260 2.44 -17.72 -22.17
CA TRP A 260 2.74 -18.17 -20.81
C TRP A 260 2.13 -17.22 -19.77
N ILE A 261 2.31 -15.91 -19.95
CA ILE A 261 1.72 -14.87 -19.07
C ILE A 261 0.20 -14.96 -19.07
N ARG A 262 -0.44 -15.08 -20.24
CA ARG A 262 -1.90 -15.21 -20.34
C ARG A 262 -2.44 -16.41 -19.57
N ASN A 263 -1.78 -17.56 -19.68
CA ASN A 263 -2.17 -18.76 -18.92
C ASN A 263 -2.01 -18.55 -17.42
N LEU A 264 -0.90 -17.97 -16.98
CA LEU A 264 -0.66 -17.63 -15.56
C LEU A 264 -1.75 -16.68 -15.03
N LEU A 265 -2.06 -15.64 -15.79
CA LEU A 265 -3.07 -14.65 -15.41
C LEU A 265 -4.49 -15.23 -15.38
N ASP A 266 -4.79 -16.28 -16.17
CA ASP A 266 -6.05 -17.02 -16.03
C ASP A 266 -6.21 -17.58 -14.62
N GLU A 267 -5.16 -18.18 -14.06
CA GLU A 267 -5.16 -18.73 -12.71
C GLU A 267 -5.13 -17.64 -11.63
N VAL A 268 -4.19 -16.69 -11.71
CA VAL A 268 -3.99 -15.67 -10.66
C VAL A 268 -5.23 -14.78 -10.53
N THR A 269 -5.87 -14.38 -11.63
CA THR A 269 -7.05 -13.50 -11.55
C THR A 269 -8.28 -14.15 -10.93
N GLU A 270 -8.35 -15.48 -10.85
CA GLU A 270 -9.42 -16.19 -10.12
C GLU A 270 -9.22 -16.14 -8.60
N LEU A 271 -7.97 -15.99 -8.13
CA LEU A 271 -7.65 -15.88 -6.70
C LEU A 271 -7.96 -14.49 -6.13
N PHE A 272 -7.89 -13.46 -6.99
CA PHE A 272 -8.02 -12.07 -6.58
C PHE A 272 -9.24 -11.42 -7.23
N PRO A 273 -10.34 -11.20 -6.49
CA PRO A 273 -11.57 -10.62 -7.03
C PRO A 273 -11.45 -9.12 -7.31
N SER A 274 -10.40 -8.43 -6.84
CA SER A 274 -10.19 -7.00 -7.09
C SER A 274 -10.36 -6.67 -8.57
N LYS A 275 -10.99 -5.53 -8.86
CA LYS A 275 -11.06 -5.01 -10.23
C LYS A 275 -9.70 -4.50 -10.71
N TYR A 276 -8.72 -4.33 -9.83
CA TYR A 276 -7.38 -3.89 -10.18
C TYR A 276 -6.41 -5.07 -10.22
N PHE A 277 -5.36 -4.93 -11.04
CA PHE A 277 -4.24 -5.85 -11.10
C PHE A 277 -2.98 -5.03 -11.38
N HIS A 278 -1.94 -5.18 -10.55
CA HIS A 278 -0.69 -4.45 -10.73
C HIS A 278 0.27 -5.30 -11.58
N LEU A 279 0.84 -4.72 -12.63
CA LEU A 279 1.81 -5.39 -13.50
C LEU A 279 3.26 -4.98 -13.21
N GLY A 280 3.46 -4.08 -12.25
CA GLY A 280 4.75 -3.49 -11.94
C GLY A 280 5.27 -2.68 -13.12
N GLY A 281 6.37 -3.11 -13.72
CA GLY A 281 6.97 -2.51 -14.90
C GLY A 281 8.02 -1.44 -14.58
N ASP A 282 8.47 -1.36 -13.34
CA ASP A 282 9.61 -0.57 -12.92
C ASP A 282 10.95 -1.19 -13.33
N GLU A 283 11.98 -0.33 -13.34
CA GLU A 283 13.41 -0.63 -13.48
C GLU A 283 13.84 -1.64 -14.57
N CYS A 284 13.02 -1.90 -15.59
CA CYS A 284 13.30 -2.93 -16.60
C CYS A 284 14.46 -2.56 -17.55
N PRO A 285 15.64 -3.21 -17.47
CA PRO A 285 16.77 -2.91 -18.37
C PRO A 285 16.49 -3.38 -19.81
N LYS A 286 17.01 -2.63 -20.78
CA LYS A 286 16.75 -2.88 -22.21
C LYS A 286 17.87 -3.66 -22.92
N ASP A 287 18.95 -4.00 -22.20
CA ASP A 287 20.19 -4.60 -22.71
C ASP A 287 19.95 -5.88 -23.53
N LYS A 288 19.13 -6.79 -22.99
CA LYS A 288 18.86 -8.10 -23.62
C LYS A 288 17.94 -7.97 -24.82
N TRP A 289 16.93 -7.09 -24.74
CA TRP A 289 16.03 -6.83 -25.87
C TRP A 289 16.79 -6.25 -27.06
N ASN A 290 17.77 -5.39 -26.82
CA ASN A 290 18.59 -4.81 -27.88
C ASN A 290 19.33 -5.87 -28.71
N GLN A 291 19.73 -6.96 -28.06
CA GLN A 291 20.45 -8.06 -28.69
C GLN A 291 19.51 -9.14 -29.23
N CYS A 292 18.26 -9.19 -28.78
CA CYS A 292 17.32 -10.28 -29.09
C CYS A 292 16.71 -10.17 -30.51
N PRO A 293 16.87 -11.20 -31.36
CA PRO A 293 16.25 -11.21 -32.69
C PRO A 293 14.71 -11.22 -32.64
N HIS A 294 14.11 -11.86 -31.62
CA HIS A 294 12.65 -11.85 -31.45
C HIS A 294 12.13 -10.46 -31.10
N CYS A 295 12.83 -9.71 -30.22
CA CYS A 295 12.45 -8.34 -29.88
C CYS A 295 12.54 -7.42 -31.11
N ARG A 296 13.64 -7.49 -31.87
CA ARG A 296 13.79 -6.71 -33.11
C ARG A 296 12.70 -7.03 -34.13
N GLU A 297 12.35 -8.31 -34.29
CA GLU A 297 11.29 -8.71 -35.21
C GLU A 297 9.92 -8.20 -34.73
N ARG A 298 9.62 -8.28 -33.42
CA ARG A 298 8.39 -7.72 -32.84
C ARG A 298 8.29 -6.22 -33.09
N MET A 299 9.39 -5.49 -32.87
CA MET A 299 9.45 -4.06 -33.14
C MET A 299 9.20 -3.75 -34.62
N ARG A 300 9.85 -4.48 -35.53
CA ARG A 300 9.66 -4.32 -36.99
C ARG A 300 8.22 -4.60 -37.43
N GLN A 301 7.58 -5.62 -36.88
CA GLN A 301 6.20 -6.00 -37.22
C GLN A 301 5.18 -4.98 -36.74
N ASN A 302 5.44 -4.30 -35.62
CA ASN A 302 4.50 -3.38 -34.97
C ASN A 302 4.86 -1.90 -35.15
N GLY A 303 5.94 -1.59 -35.88
CA GLY A 303 6.39 -0.22 -36.09
C GLY A 303 6.82 0.48 -34.78
N ILE A 304 7.56 -0.24 -33.93
CA ILE A 304 8.04 0.26 -32.63
C ILE A 304 9.46 0.79 -32.81
N ASP A 305 9.69 2.05 -32.44
CA ASP A 305 10.94 2.77 -32.74
C ASP A 305 11.97 2.75 -31.58
N SER A 306 11.54 2.43 -30.36
CA SER A 306 12.41 2.38 -29.18
C SER A 306 12.16 1.16 -28.30
N TYR A 307 13.14 0.78 -27.48
CA TYR A 307 12.96 -0.31 -26.52
C TYR A 307 12.11 0.09 -25.31
N GLU A 308 11.96 1.39 -25.03
CA GLU A 308 10.94 1.88 -24.09
C GLU A 308 9.54 1.63 -24.67
N ASP A 309 9.32 1.99 -25.94
CA ASP A 309 8.04 1.71 -26.62
C ASP A 309 7.78 0.20 -26.78
N LEU A 310 8.82 -0.64 -26.79
CA LEU A 310 8.66 -2.10 -26.72
C LEU A 310 8.14 -2.54 -25.34
N GLN A 311 8.59 -1.91 -24.26
CA GLN A 311 8.02 -2.14 -22.93
C GLN A 311 6.56 -1.68 -22.89
N GLY A 312 6.26 -0.48 -23.40
CA GLY A 312 4.88 0.00 -23.47
C GLY A 312 3.97 -0.91 -24.29
N TYR A 313 4.47 -1.48 -25.41
CA TYR A 313 3.77 -2.51 -26.17
C TYR A 313 3.52 -3.78 -25.33
N PHE A 314 4.53 -4.27 -24.62
CA PHE A 314 4.40 -5.44 -23.74
C PHE A 314 3.31 -5.22 -22.66
N MET A 315 3.36 -4.08 -21.97
CA MET A 315 2.37 -3.71 -20.95
C MET A 315 0.96 -3.61 -21.54
N ASN A 316 0.82 -3.01 -22.73
CA ASN A 316 -0.47 -2.87 -23.40
C ASN A 316 -1.08 -4.21 -23.79
N GLU A 317 -0.31 -5.14 -24.34
CA GLU A 317 -0.81 -6.46 -24.72
C GLU A 317 -1.39 -7.22 -23.52
N ILE A 318 -0.70 -7.15 -22.37
CA ILE A 318 -1.13 -7.81 -21.14
C ILE A 318 -2.32 -7.09 -20.51
N LYS A 319 -2.32 -5.74 -20.53
CA LYS A 319 -3.48 -4.94 -20.12
C LYS A 319 -4.72 -5.25 -20.94
N GLU A 320 -4.61 -5.37 -22.26
CA GLU A 320 -5.76 -5.73 -23.11
C GLU A 320 -6.29 -7.11 -22.77
N TYR A 321 -5.41 -8.06 -22.42
CA TYR A 321 -5.83 -9.37 -21.94
C TYR A 321 -6.57 -9.29 -20.60
N LEU A 322 -6.00 -8.59 -19.62
CA LEU A 322 -6.60 -8.36 -18.31
C LEU A 322 -7.92 -7.57 -18.39
N GLY A 323 -8.03 -6.63 -19.33
CA GLY A 323 -9.26 -5.87 -19.60
C GLY A 323 -10.42 -6.75 -20.05
N ARG A 324 -10.16 -7.80 -20.85
CA ARG A 324 -11.18 -8.81 -21.21
C ARG A 324 -11.68 -9.63 -20.02
N LYS A 325 -10.92 -9.65 -18.92
CA LYS A 325 -11.29 -10.25 -17.63
C LYS A 325 -11.92 -9.25 -16.66
N GLY A 326 -12.20 -8.02 -17.12
CA GLY A 326 -12.78 -6.96 -16.29
C GLY A 326 -11.79 -6.33 -15.32
N LYS A 327 -10.48 -6.48 -15.54
CA LYS A 327 -9.45 -5.86 -14.70
C LYS A 327 -8.97 -4.53 -15.29
N THR A 328 -8.71 -3.56 -14.41
CA THR A 328 -8.00 -2.31 -14.70
C THR A 328 -6.56 -2.48 -14.23
N VAL A 329 -5.61 -2.23 -15.13
CA VAL A 329 -4.18 -2.39 -14.82
C VAL A 329 -3.64 -1.17 -14.09
N ILE A 330 -2.79 -1.43 -13.09
CA ILE A 330 -1.91 -0.47 -12.46
C ILE A 330 -0.46 -0.81 -12.84
N GLY A 331 0.40 0.20 -13.02
CA GLY A 331 1.84 -0.01 -13.18
C GLY A 331 2.65 1.17 -12.64
N TRP A 332 3.91 0.93 -12.28
CA TRP A 332 4.81 1.97 -11.79
C TRP A 332 5.13 3.00 -12.87
N ASN A 333 5.39 4.25 -12.48
CA ASN A 333 5.52 5.37 -13.43
C ASN A 333 6.69 5.26 -14.43
N ASP A 334 7.62 4.33 -14.24
CA ASP A 334 8.65 4.00 -15.22
C ASP A 334 8.09 3.64 -16.60
N ILE A 335 6.92 3.01 -16.64
CA ILE A 335 6.30 2.64 -17.93
C ILE A 335 6.01 3.87 -18.79
N LEU A 336 5.84 5.05 -18.18
CA LEU A 336 5.59 6.31 -18.88
C LEU A 336 6.81 6.84 -19.67
N LYS A 337 7.99 6.21 -19.54
CA LYS A 337 9.14 6.45 -20.44
C LYS A 337 8.81 6.06 -21.88
N ALA A 338 7.85 5.15 -22.08
CA ALA A 338 7.29 4.83 -23.38
C ALA A 338 6.24 5.87 -23.80
N ASN A 339 6.13 6.12 -25.11
CA ASN A 339 5.18 7.07 -25.69
C ASN A 339 3.83 6.44 -26.04
N ASN A 340 3.73 5.11 -25.95
CA ASN A 340 2.59 4.33 -26.41
C ASN A 340 1.80 3.65 -25.28
N VAL A 341 2.08 3.95 -24.00
CA VAL A 341 1.32 3.36 -22.88
C VAL A 341 -0.15 3.77 -22.94
N SER A 342 -1.03 2.80 -22.72
CA SER A 342 -2.47 3.03 -22.66
C SER A 342 -2.83 4.00 -21.52
N LYS A 343 -3.57 5.06 -21.88
CA LYS A 343 -4.05 6.08 -20.93
C LYS A 343 -5.16 5.59 -19.98
N ASP A 344 -5.69 4.39 -20.22
CA ASP A 344 -6.69 3.74 -19.37
C ASP A 344 -6.05 2.97 -18.20
N MET A 345 -4.71 2.80 -18.19
CA MET A 345 -4.00 2.26 -17.04
C MET A 345 -3.98 3.30 -15.90
N VAL A 346 -4.03 2.83 -14.66
CA VAL A 346 -3.68 3.65 -13.50
C VAL A 346 -2.17 3.62 -13.34
N ILE A 347 -1.55 4.74 -12.99
CA ILE A 347 -0.11 4.77 -12.72
C ILE A 347 0.13 4.95 -11.23
N GLN A 348 1.02 4.14 -10.68
CA GLN A 348 1.56 4.31 -9.34
C GLN A 348 2.86 5.12 -9.40
N TYR A 349 2.84 6.31 -8.82
CA TYR A 349 3.86 7.33 -8.97
C TYR A 349 4.79 7.33 -7.75
N TRP A 350 6.00 6.78 -7.89
CA TRP A 350 6.94 6.59 -6.78
C TRP A 350 8.13 7.55 -6.77
N LEU A 351 8.68 7.90 -7.94
CA LEU A 351 9.89 8.71 -8.02
C LEU A 351 9.78 9.83 -9.06
N GLU A 352 10.02 11.07 -8.63
CA GLU A 352 10.09 12.28 -9.48
C GLU A 352 11.52 12.47 -10.07
N SER A 353 12.26 11.39 -10.39
CA SER A 353 13.71 11.44 -10.68
C SER A 353 14.11 11.70 -12.14
N THR A 354 13.35 12.49 -12.88
CA THR A 354 13.82 12.95 -14.20
C THR A 354 13.39 14.38 -14.49
N PRO A 355 14.12 15.12 -15.36
CA PRO A 355 13.85 16.53 -15.60
C PRO A 355 12.45 16.69 -16.22
N GLU A 356 11.48 17.01 -15.37
CA GLU A 356 10.21 17.68 -15.65
C GLU A 356 9.23 17.08 -16.72
N SER A 357 9.45 16.00 -17.50
CA SER A 357 8.75 15.90 -18.81
C SER A 357 7.92 14.67 -19.27
N TYR A 358 7.95 13.45 -18.70
CA TYR A 358 7.20 12.33 -19.32
C TYR A 358 5.80 12.08 -18.76
N ALA A 359 5.56 12.35 -17.48
CA ALA A 359 4.25 12.10 -16.86
C ALA A 359 3.22 13.18 -17.20
N TYR A 360 3.65 14.39 -17.55
CA TYR A 360 2.75 15.53 -17.80
C TYR A 360 1.77 15.29 -18.94
N PRO A 361 2.15 14.74 -20.12
CA PRO A 361 1.19 14.39 -21.16
C PRO A 361 0.08 13.43 -20.69
N TYR A 362 0.39 12.58 -19.71
CA TYR A 362 -0.57 11.64 -19.12
C TYR A 362 -1.45 12.32 -18.06
N PHE A 363 -0.88 13.21 -17.24
CA PHE A 363 -1.66 14.08 -16.35
C PHE A 363 -2.64 14.96 -17.11
N GLU A 364 -2.18 15.64 -18.16
CA GLU A 364 -2.99 16.49 -19.05
C GLU A 364 -4.13 15.72 -19.71
N ALA A 365 -3.88 14.45 -20.05
CA ALA A 365 -4.88 13.55 -20.61
C ALA A 365 -5.91 13.03 -19.59
N GLY A 366 -5.79 13.39 -18.30
CA GLY A 366 -6.73 12.99 -17.26
C GLY A 366 -6.48 11.58 -16.70
N GLN A 367 -5.32 10.97 -17.00
CA GLN A 367 -4.99 9.63 -16.52
C GLN A 367 -4.93 9.59 -14.99
N LYS A 368 -5.39 8.48 -14.43
CA LYS A 368 -5.54 8.30 -12.99
C LYS A 368 -4.23 7.84 -12.34
N MET A 369 -3.97 8.38 -11.16
CA MET A 369 -2.68 8.28 -10.46
C MET A 369 -2.89 7.88 -9.00
N VAL A 370 -2.09 6.94 -8.50
CA VAL A 370 -1.86 6.66 -7.08
C VAL A 370 -0.48 7.18 -6.73
N PHE A 371 -0.32 7.90 -5.63
CA PHE A 371 0.97 8.48 -5.24
C PHE A 371 1.61 7.68 -4.11
N SER A 372 2.84 7.22 -4.36
CA SER A 372 3.67 6.43 -3.46
C SER A 372 5.08 7.04 -3.36
N ASP A 373 5.14 8.34 -3.10
CA ASP A 373 6.37 9.13 -3.13
C ASP A 373 7.48 8.54 -2.25
N MET A 374 8.62 8.23 -2.86
CA MET A 374 9.75 7.57 -2.21
C MET A 374 10.23 8.26 -0.93
N PHE A 375 10.19 9.60 -0.88
CA PHE A 375 10.73 10.37 0.24
C PHE A 375 9.72 10.58 1.37
N ASN A 376 8.45 10.26 1.14
CA ASN A 376 7.37 10.50 2.09
C ASN A 376 6.60 9.22 2.47
N LEU A 377 6.59 8.20 1.61
CA LEU A 377 5.69 7.05 1.70
C LEU A 377 6.40 5.69 1.56
N TYR A 378 7.73 5.65 1.45
CA TYR A 378 8.48 4.38 1.53
C TYR A 378 8.79 4.01 2.98
N PHE A 379 7.97 3.12 3.54
CA PHE A 379 8.08 2.69 4.93
C PHE A 379 9.25 1.74 5.16
N SER A 380 9.86 1.20 4.10
CA SER A 380 11.13 0.48 4.18
C SER A 380 12.28 1.33 4.72
N SER A 381 12.20 2.66 4.60
CA SER A 381 13.16 3.56 5.21
C SER A 381 12.93 3.69 6.73
N PRO A 382 14.01 3.80 7.54
CA PRO A 382 13.88 4.05 8.98
C PRO A 382 13.08 5.31 9.32
N HIS A 383 12.49 5.34 10.52
CA HIS A 383 11.68 6.47 11.04
C HIS A 383 12.39 7.82 11.03
N CYS A 384 13.72 7.82 11.09
CA CYS A 384 14.52 9.04 11.01
C CYS A 384 14.64 9.62 9.59
N MET A 385 14.47 8.80 8.54
CA MET A 385 14.56 9.24 7.13
C MET A 385 13.19 9.62 6.57
N VAL A 386 12.24 8.68 6.63
CA VAL A 386 10.82 8.95 6.32
C VAL A 386 10.12 9.20 7.64
N GLN A 387 10.12 10.48 8.02
CA GLN A 387 9.60 10.94 9.29
C GLN A 387 8.08 10.89 9.32
N PHE A 388 7.55 10.58 10.51
CA PHE A 388 6.12 10.52 10.78
C PHE A 388 5.35 11.76 10.31
N LYS A 389 5.89 12.95 10.61
CA LYS A 389 5.31 14.23 10.19
C LYS A 389 5.22 14.38 8.67
N LYS A 390 6.22 13.91 7.92
CA LYS A 390 6.21 13.97 6.45
C LYS A 390 5.08 13.14 5.85
N ILE A 391 4.87 11.92 6.39
CA ILE A 391 3.74 11.06 6.01
C ILE A 391 2.43 11.80 6.26
N TYR A 392 2.27 12.34 7.46
CA TYR A 392 1.06 13.07 7.86
C TYR A 392 0.79 14.29 6.99
N GLU A 393 1.81 15.07 6.64
CA GLU A 393 1.67 16.30 5.86
C GLU A 393 1.58 16.05 4.35
N PHE A 394 1.97 14.86 3.89
CA PHE A 394 2.08 14.55 2.47
C PHE A 394 0.76 14.82 1.74
N GLN A 395 0.91 15.43 0.57
CA GLN A 395 -0.13 15.63 -0.42
C GLN A 395 0.56 15.77 -1.79
N PRO A 396 0.01 15.16 -2.86
CA PRO A 396 0.57 15.32 -4.19
C PRO A 396 0.56 16.81 -4.57
N LYS A 397 1.72 17.33 -4.96
CA LYS A 397 1.87 18.75 -5.31
C LYS A 397 1.23 19.02 -6.67
N ILE A 398 0.03 19.60 -6.67
CA ILE A 398 -0.57 20.18 -7.87
C ILE A 398 0.20 21.47 -8.20
N ARG A 399 1.15 21.40 -9.14
CA ARG A 399 1.85 22.59 -9.66
C ARG A 399 1.17 23.04 -10.96
N GLU A 400 0.99 24.34 -11.16
CA GLU A 400 0.31 24.91 -12.34
C GLU A 400 0.85 24.39 -13.69
N HIS A 401 2.13 24.00 -13.75
CA HIS A 401 2.80 23.53 -14.97
C HIS A 401 2.87 22.00 -15.12
N THR A 402 2.36 21.23 -14.15
CA THR A 402 2.39 19.76 -14.21
C THR A 402 1.23 19.17 -15.00
N GLY A 403 0.13 19.91 -15.17
CA GLY A 403 -1.11 19.37 -15.75
C GLY A 403 -1.87 18.41 -14.84
N LEU A 404 -1.36 18.10 -13.63
CA LEU A 404 -2.03 17.29 -12.62
C LEU A 404 -3.25 18.04 -12.07
N LYS A 405 -4.41 17.39 -12.07
CA LYS A 405 -5.66 17.93 -11.51
C LYS A 405 -6.11 17.06 -10.35
N GLY A 406 -6.98 17.60 -9.48
CA GLY A 406 -7.52 16.85 -8.35
C GLY A 406 -8.12 15.50 -8.76
N ASP A 407 -8.90 15.47 -9.85
CA ASP A 407 -9.53 14.24 -10.35
C ASP A 407 -8.53 13.20 -10.87
N ASN A 408 -7.29 13.56 -11.21
CA ASN A 408 -6.25 12.58 -11.55
C ASN A 408 -5.85 11.75 -10.33
N ILE A 409 -5.92 12.33 -9.12
CA ILE A 409 -5.39 11.75 -7.89
C ILE A 409 -6.43 10.78 -7.32
N LEU A 410 -6.23 9.48 -7.50
CA LEU A 410 -7.05 8.46 -6.86
C LEU A 410 -6.79 8.39 -5.36
N GLY A 411 -5.54 8.59 -4.96
CA GLY A 411 -5.14 8.69 -3.56
C GLY A 411 -3.68 8.37 -3.31
N LEU A 412 -3.43 7.90 -2.08
CA LEU A 412 -2.10 7.70 -1.51
C LEU A 412 -1.87 6.21 -1.25
N GLU A 413 -0.64 5.77 -1.41
CA GLU A 413 -0.21 4.44 -1.01
C GLU A 413 1.20 4.47 -0.44
N ALA A 414 1.41 3.86 0.72
CA ALA A 414 2.76 3.62 1.23
C ALA A 414 3.30 2.31 0.69
N ALA A 415 4.61 2.23 0.46
CA ALA A 415 5.28 0.99 0.05
C ALA A 415 6.29 0.55 1.11
N ILE A 416 6.24 -0.73 1.48
CA ILE A 416 7.27 -1.36 2.32
C ILE A 416 7.96 -2.47 1.53
N TRP A 417 9.10 -2.12 0.96
CA TRP A 417 10.06 -3.03 0.34
C TRP A 417 10.90 -3.74 1.40
N THR A 418 11.25 -5.01 1.18
CA THR A 418 11.75 -5.87 2.25
C THR A 418 13.17 -6.40 2.02
N GLU A 419 14.01 -5.69 1.29
CA GLU A 419 15.41 -6.08 1.03
C GLU A 419 16.20 -6.34 2.33
N THR A 420 15.96 -5.52 3.35
CA THR A 420 16.64 -5.61 4.67
C THR A 420 15.68 -5.92 5.82
N ILE A 421 14.42 -6.27 5.53
CA ILE A 421 13.40 -6.57 6.53
C ILE A 421 13.16 -8.07 6.51
N THR A 422 13.65 -8.76 7.53
CA THR A 422 13.76 -10.24 7.51
C THR A 422 12.87 -10.92 8.55
N THR A 423 12.32 -10.15 9.47
CA THR A 423 11.47 -10.64 10.57
C THR A 423 10.17 -9.86 10.66
N ASN A 424 9.13 -10.51 11.19
CA ASN A 424 7.84 -9.85 11.46
C ASN A 424 8.02 -8.65 12.38
N GLU A 425 8.88 -8.75 13.40
CA GLU A 425 9.16 -7.65 14.32
C GLU A 425 9.69 -6.40 13.60
N GLU A 426 10.65 -6.57 12.69
CA GLU A 426 11.17 -5.46 11.87
C GLU A 426 10.09 -4.86 10.98
N LEU A 427 9.32 -5.70 10.29
CA LEU A 427 8.21 -5.27 9.42
C LEU A 427 7.18 -4.46 10.21
N GLU A 428 6.69 -5.04 11.30
CA GLU A 428 5.71 -4.40 12.18
C GLU A 428 6.25 -3.10 12.75
N SER A 429 7.52 -3.03 13.16
CA SER A 429 8.13 -1.81 13.69
C SER A 429 8.20 -0.67 12.66
N LEU A 430 8.33 -0.99 11.37
CA LEU A 430 8.36 0.02 10.31
C LEU A 430 6.96 0.47 9.89
N LEU A 431 5.93 -0.35 10.12
CA LEU A 431 4.53 -0.03 9.86
C LEU A 431 3.85 0.68 11.03
N ALA A 432 4.21 0.32 12.26
CA ALA A 432 3.60 0.80 13.48
C ALA A 432 3.58 2.34 13.52
N LEU A 433 2.41 2.88 13.89
CA LEU A 433 2.09 4.31 13.94
C LEU A 433 2.02 4.98 12.55
N ARG A 434 2.88 4.63 11.59
CA ARG A 434 2.88 5.21 10.25
C ARG A 434 1.60 4.90 9.46
N ILE A 435 0.95 3.76 9.72
CA ILE A 435 -0.39 3.45 9.18
C ILE A 435 -1.41 4.52 9.57
N GLN A 436 -1.36 5.00 10.81
CA GLN A 436 -2.26 6.02 11.35
C GLN A 436 -2.00 7.37 10.70
N ALA A 437 -0.73 7.74 10.51
CA ALA A 437 -0.36 8.96 9.79
C ALA A 437 -0.82 8.93 8.33
N LEU A 438 -0.61 7.81 7.64
CA LEU A 438 -1.07 7.60 6.27
C LEU A 438 -2.59 7.66 6.16
N ALA A 439 -3.29 6.99 7.08
CA ALA A 439 -4.75 6.98 7.13
C ALA A 439 -5.31 8.40 7.30
N GLU A 440 -4.76 9.17 8.23
CA GLU A 440 -5.15 10.56 8.46
C GLU A 440 -4.82 11.45 7.25
N ALA A 441 -3.66 11.25 6.60
CA ALA A 441 -3.29 11.96 5.38
C ALA A 441 -4.22 11.65 4.19
N ALA A 442 -4.69 10.40 4.11
CA ALA A 442 -5.48 9.92 2.99
C ALA A 442 -7.00 10.10 3.18
N TRP A 443 -7.46 10.29 4.43
CA TRP A 443 -8.86 10.45 4.79
C TRP A 443 -9.26 11.89 5.09
N THR A 444 -8.45 12.61 5.89
CA THR A 444 -8.85 13.88 6.51
C THR A 444 -8.63 15.07 5.57
N ASN A 445 -9.64 15.92 5.41
CA ASN A 445 -9.57 17.18 4.66
C ASN A 445 -8.84 18.26 5.46
N ASP A 446 -9.33 18.56 6.67
CA ASP A 446 -8.82 19.62 7.55
C ASP A 446 -7.93 19.05 8.65
N ARG A 447 -6.64 18.89 8.30
CA ARG A 447 -5.58 18.31 9.13
C ARG A 447 -4.98 19.34 10.11
N ASN A 448 -4.81 18.94 11.37
CA ASN A 448 -4.02 19.65 12.40
C ASN A 448 -3.07 18.65 13.09
N TYR A 449 -1.76 18.86 12.95
CA TYR A 449 -0.76 17.86 13.37
C TYR A 449 -0.71 17.69 14.88
N GLU A 450 -0.74 18.78 15.63
CA GLU A 450 -0.70 18.77 17.09
C GLU A 450 -1.91 18.03 17.67
N GLU A 451 -3.10 18.31 17.14
CA GLU A 451 -4.35 17.67 17.58
C GLU A 451 -4.39 16.18 17.17
N PHE A 452 -3.86 15.82 16.00
CA PHE A 452 -3.67 14.42 15.62
C PHE A 452 -2.74 13.67 16.58
N LEU A 453 -1.63 14.29 17.00
CA LEU A 453 -0.70 13.69 17.97
C LEU A 453 -1.37 13.42 19.33
N GLU A 454 -2.28 14.28 19.77
CA GLU A 454 -3.07 14.05 20.99
C GLU A 454 -3.97 12.81 20.88
N ARG A 455 -4.69 12.67 19.75
CA ARG A 455 -5.51 11.47 19.48
C ARG A 455 -4.65 10.21 19.38
N LEU A 456 -3.51 10.29 18.68
CA LEU A 456 -2.60 9.16 18.51
C LEU A 456 -2.05 8.69 19.85
N LYS A 457 -1.62 9.63 20.70
CA LYS A 457 -1.15 9.32 22.05
C LYS A 457 -2.23 8.59 22.86
N ALA A 458 -3.48 9.03 22.78
CA ALA A 458 -4.59 8.35 23.45
C ALA A 458 -4.85 6.94 22.88
N HIS A 459 -4.68 6.73 21.57
CA HIS A 459 -4.79 5.41 20.94
C HIS A 459 -3.74 4.42 21.44
N ILE A 460 -2.51 4.89 21.71
CA ILE A 460 -1.39 4.08 22.18
C ILE A 460 -1.49 3.84 23.69
N ASP A 461 -1.52 4.92 24.48
CA ASP A 461 -1.33 4.86 25.93
C ASP A 461 -2.60 4.39 26.65
N THR A 462 -3.76 4.91 26.24
CA THR A 462 -5.03 4.74 26.98
C THR A 462 -5.88 3.63 26.37
N ASN A 463 -6.02 3.63 25.04
CA ASN A 463 -6.94 2.72 24.36
C ASN A 463 -6.27 1.41 23.91
N GLN A 464 -4.93 1.36 23.86
CA GLN A 464 -4.13 0.21 23.43
C GLN A 464 -4.64 -0.42 22.13
N MET A 465 -5.01 0.41 21.15
CA MET A 465 -5.68 -0.05 19.92
C MET A 465 -4.74 -0.53 18.83
N THR A 466 -3.46 -0.15 18.89
CA THR A 466 -2.45 -0.57 17.91
C THR A 466 -2.03 -2.00 18.21
N LYS A 467 -2.21 -2.91 17.26
CA LYS A 467 -1.92 -4.35 17.44
C LYS A 467 -0.59 -4.79 16.86
N LEU A 468 0.05 -3.95 16.05
CA LEU A 468 1.43 -4.13 15.58
C LEU A 468 2.44 -3.89 16.73
N TYR A 469 3.72 -4.00 16.40
CA TYR A 469 4.83 -3.76 17.32
C TYR A 469 4.66 -2.50 18.17
N SER A 470 4.91 -2.64 19.48
CA SER A 470 4.76 -1.56 20.45
C SER A 470 5.94 -0.60 20.37
N LEU A 471 5.79 0.47 19.61
CA LEU A 471 6.72 1.59 19.60
C LEU A 471 6.32 2.67 20.62
N PRO A 472 7.27 3.18 21.42
CA PRO A 472 7.04 4.39 22.20
C PRO A 472 6.65 5.56 21.29
N PHE A 473 5.70 6.38 21.74
CA PHE A 473 5.25 7.56 20.99
C PHE A 473 6.41 8.51 20.63
N GLU A 474 7.44 8.59 21.50
CA GLU A 474 8.63 9.40 21.30
C GLU A 474 9.49 8.95 20.11
N GLU A 475 9.40 7.69 19.68
CA GLU A 475 10.15 7.19 18.54
C GLU A 475 9.61 7.71 17.19
N VAL A 476 8.34 8.15 17.17
CA VAL A 476 7.71 8.72 15.97
C VAL A 476 7.48 10.22 16.06
N ALA A 477 7.43 10.78 17.27
CA ALA A 477 7.34 12.22 17.51
C ALA A 477 8.73 12.90 17.60
N LEU A 478 9.68 12.49 16.75
CA LEU A 478 11.03 13.07 16.72
C LEU A 478 11.00 14.54 16.30
N THR A 479 11.80 15.37 16.96
CA THR A 479 12.13 16.70 16.43
C THR A 479 13.04 16.57 15.20
N GLU A 480 13.07 17.62 14.36
CA GLU A 480 13.96 17.64 13.18
C GLU A 480 15.42 17.35 13.54
N ASP A 481 15.92 17.95 14.64
CA ASP A 481 17.28 17.71 15.13
C ASP A 481 17.50 16.25 15.59
N GLN A 482 16.52 15.65 16.28
CA GLN A 482 16.61 14.25 16.72
C GLN A 482 16.60 13.29 15.53
N ALA A 483 15.70 13.51 14.58
CA ALA A 483 15.60 12.72 13.36
C ALA A 483 16.89 12.83 12.55
N MET A 484 17.44 14.03 12.40
CA MET A 484 18.72 14.26 11.72
C MET A 484 19.86 13.51 12.40
N MET A 485 19.99 13.59 13.72
CA MET A 485 21.05 12.86 14.45
C MET A 485 20.93 11.34 14.29
N LYS A 486 19.72 10.79 14.40
CA LYS A 486 19.47 9.35 14.16
C LYS A 486 19.75 8.95 12.71
N ALA A 487 19.41 9.79 11.74
CA ALA A 487 19.70 9.54 10.33
C ALA A 487 21.20 9.55 10.04
N LEU A 488 21.97 10.47 10.64
CA LEU A 488 23.42 10.51 10.55
C LEU A 488 24.06 9.23 11.11
N GLU A 489 23.59 8.76 12.26
CA GLU A 489 24.05 7.52 12.87
C GLU A 489 23.75 6.30 11.99
N TYR A 490 22.53 6.22 11.46
CA TYR A 490 22.14 5.17 10.52
C TYR A 490 23.02 5.17 9.27
N MET A 491 23.22 6.33 8.63
CA MET A 491 24.05 6.46 7.43
C MET A 491 25.52 6.06 7.69
N ARG A 492 26.08 6.41 8.85
CA ARG A 492 27.43 5.99 9.25
C ARG A 492 27.53 4.48 9.41
N THR A 493 26.52 3.85 10.01
CA THR A 493 26.44 2.40 10.19
C THR A 493 26.28 1.67 8.85
N MET A 494 25.47 2.21 7.94
CA MET A 494 25.22 1.65 6.61
C MET A 494 26.36 1.87 5.62
N ALA A 495 27.21 2.88 5.81
CA ALA A 495 28.31 3.19 4.89
C ALA A 495 29.37 2.08 4.79
N GLY A 496 29.55 1.28 5.85
CA GLY A 496 30.44 0.11 5.82
C GLY A 496 29.94 -0.99 4.87
N PRO A 497 28.75 -1.58 5.14
CA PRO A 497 28.13 -2.60 4.28
C PRO A 497 27.86 -2.14 2.84
N MET A 498 27.46 -0.88 2.65
CA MET A 498 27.20 -0.35 1.30
C MET A 498 28.45 -0.31 0.41
N ARG A 499 29.66 -0.07 0.95
CA ARG A 499 30.90 -0.10 0.15
C ARG A 499 31.19 -1.45 -0.51
N GLU A 500 30.80 -2.54 0.12
CA GLU A 500 31.00 -3.89 -0.41
C GLU A 500 29.91 -4.26 -1.44
N LEU A 501 28.71 -3.70 -1.28
CA LEU A 501 27.53 -3.98 -2.13
C LEU A 501 27.58 -3.33 -3.52
N PHE A 502 28.23 -2.18 -3.67
CA PHE A 502 28.26 -1.43 -4.95
C PHE A 502 29.35 -1.89 -5.93
N THR A 503 29.77 -3.15 -5.88
CA THR A 503 30.85 -3.66 -6.77
C THR A 503 30.35 -4.21 -8.11
N ASP A 504 29.04 -4.38 -8.32
CA ASP A 504 28.50 -4.95 -9.58
C ASP A 504 27.08 -4.43 -9.95
N THR A 505 26.79 -3.14 -9.72
CA THR A 505 25.42 -2.58 -9.81
C THR A 505 25.06 -1.98 -11.19
N GLY A 506 25.93 -2.08 -12.20
CA GLY A 506 25.66 -1.51 -13.52
C GLY A 506 25.54 0.02 -13.57
N LEU A 507 25.91 0.69 -12.48
CA LEU A 507 25.93 2.15 -12.35
C LEU A 507 27.05 2.75 -13.21
N THR A 508 26.84 3.98 -13.67
CA THR A 508 27.85 4.76 -14.36
C THR A 508 28.99 5.17 -13.40
N GLN A 509 30.16 5.49 -13.94
CA GLN A 509 31.30 5.95 -13.12
C GLN A 509 30.95 7.20 -12.30
N GLU A 510 30.08 8.09 -12.81
CA GLU A 510 29.62 9.28 -12.08
C GLU A 510 28.73 8.94 -10.88
N GLU A 511 27.88 7.92 -11.00
CA GLU A 511 27.05 7.41 -9.90
C GLU A 511 27.89 6.65 -8.87
N HIS A 512 28.88 5.87 -9.32
CA HIS A 512 29.89 5.28 -8.44
C HIS A 512 30.72 6.34 -7.72
N ASP A 513 31.03 7.48 -8.34
CA ASP A 513 31.75 8.58 -7.71
C ASP A 513 30.85 9.37 -6.74
N MET A 514 29.55 9.48 -7.02
CA MET A 514 28.57 10.11 -6.12
C MET A 514 28.33 9.26 -4.87
N ILE A 515 28.13 7.96 -5.07
CA ILE A 515 28.01 6.97 -3.99
C ILE A 515 29.34 6.82 -3.26
N GLY A 516 30.47 6.83 -3.98
CA GLY A 516 31.81 6.86 -3.42
C GLY A 516 32.05 8.06 -2.51
N LYS A 517 31.56 9.26 -2.88
CA LYS A 517 31.58 10.45 -2.01
C LYS A 517 30.67 10.32 -0.79
N LEU A 518 29.51 9.67 -0.92
CA LEU A 518 28.60 9.31 0.18
C LEU A 518 29.25 8.32 1.17
N LEU A 519 30.01 7.35 0.66
CA LEU A 519 30.61 6.25 1.42
C LEU A 519 32.04 6.54 1.90
N GLN A 520 32.75 7.51 1.32
CA GLN A 520 34.06 8.01 1.76
C GLN A 520 34.00 9.04 2.89
N ALA A 521 32.82 9.28 3.44
CA ALA A 521 32.56 10.19 4.54
C ALA A 521 33.12 9.71 5.90
N GLU A 522 34.44 9.49 6.00
CA GLU A 522 35.18 9.71 7.26
C GLU A 522 35.44 11.21 7.50
N VAL A 523 35.10 12.09 6.54
CA VAL A 523 35.45 13.52 6.59
C VAL A 523 34.31 14.38 6.03
N PHE A 524 33.22 14.52 6.78
CA PHE A 524 32.35 15.69 6.66
C PHE A 524 32.12 16.23 8.07
N GLY A 525 32.39 17.52 8.28
CA GLY A 525 31.94 18.20 9.49
C GLY A 525 30.41 18.24 9.51
N ASP A 526 29.80 18.40 10.69
CA ASP A 526 28.33 18.41 10.87
C ASP A 526 27.58 19.34 9.88
N THR A 527 28.25 20.37 9.37
CA THR A 527 27.72 21.32 8.38
C THR A 527 27.48 20.72 6.99
N ASP A 528 28.39 19.89 6.48
CA ASP A 528 28.31 19.38 5.11
C ASP A 528 27.25 18.27 4.98
N ILE A 529 27.09 17.46 6.04
CA ILE A 529 26.03 16.45 6.07
C ILE A 529 24.65 17.10 6.29
N ARG A 530 24.57 18.21 7.03
CA ARG A 530 23.36 19.04 7.13
C ARG A 530 22.93 19.62 5.79
N GLU A 531 23.86 20.14 5.00
CA GLU A 531 23.53 20.62 3.65
C GLU A 531 23.11 19.49 2.71
N LEU A 532 23.73 18.32 2.81
CA LEU A 532 23.40 17.16 1.98
C LEU A 532 22.02 16.57 2.33
N THR A 533 21.74 16.37 3.61
CA THR A 533 20.42 15.90 4.09
C THR A 533 19.30 16.86 3.71
N LYS A 534 19.55 18.18 3.81
CA LYS A 534 18.63 19.21 3.31
C LYS A 534 18.43 19.18 1.80
N LYS A 535 19.50 18.92 1.02
CA LYS A 535 19.42 18.77 -0.45
C LYS A 535 18.70 17.50 -0.88
N MET A 536 18.81 16.42 -0.12
CA MET A 536 18.11 15.16 -0.34
C MET A 536 16.66 15.18 0.18
N GLY A 537 16.19 16.29 0.76
CA GLY A 537 14.86 16.38 1.36
C GLY A 537 14.67 15.49 2.59
N LEU A 538 15.76 15.01 3.20
CA LEU A 538 15.75 14.17 4.39
C LEU A 538 15.51 14.99 5.68
N VAL A 539 15.79 16.30 5.66
CA VAL A 539 15.43 17.26 6.72
C VAL A 539 14.86 18.53 6.09
#